data_AF-A0A920AMT0-F1
#
_entry.id   AF-A0A920AMT0-F1
#
_cell.length_a   1.000
_cell.length_b   1.000
_cell.length_c   1.000
_cell.angle_alpha   90.00
_cell.angle_beta   90.00
_cell.angle_gamma   90.00
#
_symmetry.space_group_name_H-M   'P 1'
#
loop_
_entity.id
_entity.type
_entity.pdbx_description
1 polymer ?
#
loop_
_entity_poly.entity_id
_entity_poly.type
_entity_poly.pdbx_seq_one_letter_code
_entity_poly.pdbx_strand_id
1 'polypeptide(L)'
;MPAYFNDSQRQATKAAGKIAGLEVKRIINEPTAAALAFGLDKLKKDGVIAVYDLGGGTFDISIIEMTNVDGEYQFEVISTSGDTHLGGEDFDLILINHFL
;
A
#
# COMPACT_ATOMS: atom_id res chain seq x y z
N MET A 1 1.68 4.51 2.82
CA MET A 1 2.56 5.10 1.80
C MET A 1 2.69 4.11 0.66
N PRO A 2 2.62 4.56 -0.59
CA PRO A 2 2.76 3.67 -1.73
C PRO A 2 4.08 2.90 -1.68
N ALA A 3 4.08 1.64 -2.12
CA ALA A 3 5.23 0.75 -1.95
C ALA A 3 6.48 1.27 -2.69
N TYR A 4 6.28 1.94 -3.83
CA TYR A 4 7.33 2.47 -4.71
C TYR A 4 7.90 3.83 -4.27
N PHE A 5 7.46 4.42 -3.16
CA PHE A 5 7.98 5.70 -2.69
C PHE A 5 9.51 5.64 -2.47
N ASN A 6 10.22 6.58 -3.09
CA ASN A 6 11.66 6.74 -2.92
C ASN A 6 12.00 7.38 -1.56
N ASP A 7 13.29 7.42 -1.23
CA ASP A 7 13.76 7.94 0.06
C ASP A 7 13.34 9.39 0.30
N SER A 8 13.37 10.24 -0.73
CA SER A 8 12.98 11.65 -0.62
C SER A 8 11.50 11.79 -0.25
N GLN A 9 10.63 11.04 -0.94
CA GLN A 9 9.20 11.02 -0.65
C GLN A 9 8.92 10.48 0.75
N ARG A 10 9.62 9.42 1.19
CA ARG A 10 9.50 8.87 2.55
C ARG A 10 9.92 9.89 3.63
N GLN A 11 10.99 10.64 3.41
CA GLN A 11 11.41 11.69 4.33
C GLN A 11 10.42 12.85 4.35
N ALA A 12 9.89 13.26 3.20
CA ALA A 12 8.86 14.29 3.12
C ALA A 12 7.60 13.90 3.92
N THR A 13 7.15 12.66 3.79
CA THR A 13 6.06 12.11 4.60
C THR A 13 6.36 12.15 6.10
N LYS A 14 7.56 11.72 6.51
CA LYS A 14 7.95 11.72 7.92
C LYS A 14 7.99 13.15 8.49
N ALA A 15 8.49 14.10 7.69
CA ALA A 15 8.51 15.51 8.03
C ALA A 15 7.09 16.07 8.18
N ALA A 16 6.16 15.72 7.29
CA ALA A 16 4.76 16.11 7.38
C ALA A 16 4.12 15.64 8.71
N GLY A 17 4.39 14.40 9.13
CA GLY A 17 3.96 13.89 10.44
C GLY A 17 4.51 14.71 11.61
N LYS A 18 5.80 15.08 11.56
CA LYS A 18 6.43 15.94 12.58
C LYS A 18 5.83 17.34 12.62
N ILE A 19 5.54 17.93 11.46
CA ILE A 19 4.88 19.25 11.35
C ILE A 19 3.48 19.20 11.99
N ALA A 20 2.77 18.08 11.83
CA ALA A 20 1.49 17.85 12.49
C ALA A 20 1.60 17.55 14.01
N GLY A 21 2.81 17.60 14.59
CA GLY A 21 3.04 17.33 16.01
C GLY A 21 3.09 15.84 16.37
N LEU A 22 3.24 14.95 15.39
CA LEU A 22 3.26 13.50 15.61
C LEU A 22 4.71 12.97 15.67
N GLU A 23 4.96 12.07 16.61
CA GLU A 23 6.19 11.27 16.61
C GLU A 23 6.03 10.07 15.68
N VAL A 24 6.61 10.15 14.47
CA VAL A 24 6.53 9.09 13.47
C VAL A 24 7.43 7.90 13.83
N LYS A 25 6.86 6.90 14.51
CA LYS A 25 7.57 5.69 14.96
C LYS A 25 7.98 4.76 13.81
N ARG A 26 7.13 4.62 12.79
CA ARG A 26 7.38 3.78 11.62
C ARG A 26 6.60 4.31 10.43
N ILE A 27 7.18 4.22 9.24
CA ILE A 27 6.48 4.33 7.97
C ILE A 27 6.28 2.91 7.45
N ILE A 28 5.05 2.55 7.11
CA ILE A 28 4.72 1.25 6.52
C ILE A 28 4.20 1.44 5.09
N ASN A 29 4.49 0.46 4.24
CA ASN A 29 3.95 0.42 2.88
C ASN A 29 2.46 0.06 2.96
N GLU A 30 1.65 0.68 2.11
CA GLU A 30 0.21 0.42 1.97
C GLU A 30 -0.13 -1.06 1.78
N PRO A 31 0.47 -1.80 0.82
CA PRO A 31 0.10 -3.19 0.61
C PRO A 31 0.45 -4.08 1.81
N THR A 32 1.52 -3.77 2.54
CA THR A 32 1.86 -4.45 3.80
C THR A 32 0.84 -4.14 4.90
N ALA A 33 0.38 -2.89 5.01
CA ALA A 33 -0.64 -2.51 5.97
C ALA A 33 -1.98 -3.23 5.68
N ALA A 34 -2.38 -3.32 4.41
CA ALA A 34 -3.56 -4.04 3.97
C ALA A 34 -3.43 -5.54 4.24
N ALA A 35 -2.28 -6.14 3.93
CA ALA A 35 -1.99 -7.54 4.22
C ALA A 35 -2.04 -7.86 5.72
N LEU A 36 -1.48 -7.00 6.57
CA LEU A 36 -1.56 -7.13 8.02
C LEU A 36 -3.01 -7.11 8.50
N ALA A 37 -3.80 -6.13 8.02
CA ALA A 37 -5.22 -6.03 8.38
C ALA A 37 -6.02 -7.27 7.93
N PHE A 38 -5.69 -7.84 6.76
CA PHE A 38 -6.34 -9.05 6.26
C PHE A 38 -5.91 -10.32 7.01
N GLY A 39 -4.60 -10.51 7.21
CA GLY A 39 -4.00 -11.72 7.76
C GLY A 39 -4.31 -11.95 9.24
N LEU A 40 -4.55 -10.89 10.02
CA LEU A 40 -4.85 -10.99 11.45
C LEU A 40 -6.11 -11.81 11.77
N ASP A 41 -7.15 -11.74 10.93
CA ASP A 41 -8.44 -12.39 11.22
C ASP A 41 -8.83 -13.50 10.23
N LYS A 42 -8.31 -13.47 8.99
CA LYS A 42 -8.86 -14.27 7.88
C LYS A 42 -7.99 -15.46 7.47
N LEU A 43 -6.68 -15.38 7.64
CA LEU A 43 -5.76 -16.42 7.19
C LEU A 43 -5.22 -17.19 8.39
N LYS A 44 -5.78 -18.39 8.61
CA LYS A 44 -5.30 -19.32 9.66
C LYS A 44 -4.16 -20.24 9.21
N LYS A 45 -3.59 -19.97 8.03
CA LYS A 45 -2.60 -20.82 7.38
C LYS A 45 -1.71 -19.99 6.47
N ASP A 46 -0.52 -20.50 6.22
CA ASP A 46 0.41 -19.96 5.24
C ASP A 46 -0.26 -19.83 3.88
N GLY A 47 0.16 -18.82 3.13
CA GLY A 47 -0.37 -18.60 1.79
C GLY A 47 0.12 -17.32 1.14
N VAL A 48 -0.21 -17.21 -0.13
CA VAL A 48 0.14 -16.06 -0.95
C VAL A 48 -1.13 -15.26 -1.23
N ILE A 49 -1.07 -13.94 -1.04
CA ILE A 49 -2.13 -13.01 -1.37
C ILE A 49 -1.65 -11.99 -2.40
N ALA A 50 -2.59 -11.52 -3.22
CA ALA A 50 -2.40 -10.36 -4.06
C ALA A 50 -3.15 -9.18 -3.44
N VAL A 51 -2.45 -8.08 -3.18
CA VAL A 51 -3.06 -6.81 -2.76
C VAL A 51 -3.16 -5.92 -3.98
N TYR A 52 -4.39 -5.69 -4.44
CA TYR A 52 -4.73 -4.77 -5.52
C TYR A 52 -5.23 -3.46 -4.90
N ASP A 53 -4.50 -2.37 -5.11
CA ASP A 53 -4.83 -1.04 -4.58
C ASP A 53 -4.96 -0.06 -5.75
N LEU A 54 -6.19 0.39 -6.01
CA LEU A 54 -6.48 1.40 -7.03
C LEU A 54 -7.05 2.63 -6.33
N GLY A 55 -6.16 3.59 -6.08
CA GLY A 55 -6.45 4.83 -5.38
C GLY A 55 -6.91 5.95 -6.31
N GLY A 56 -6.84 7.19 -5.80
CA GLY A 56 -7.23 8.39 -6.54
C GLY A 56 -6.28 8.75 -7.68
N GLY A 57 -4.97 8.59 -7.51
CA GLY A 57 -3.98 8.91 -8.56
C GLY A 57 -2.93 7.83 -8.79
N THR A 58 -3.04 6.69 -8.10
CA THR A 58 -2.01 5.65 -8.10
C THR A 58 -2.65 4.27 -8.12
N PHE A 59 -2.01 3.36 -8.84
CA PHE A 59 -2.35 1.95 -8.90
C PHE A 59 -1.16 1.13 -8.43
N ASP A 60 -1.38 0.25 -7.47
CA ASP A 60 -0.39 -0.68 -6.94
C ASP A 60 -0.90 -2.13 -6.95
N ILE A 61 -0.01 -3.05 -7.27
CA ILE A 61 -0.23 -4.49 -7.12
C ILE A 61 0.97 -5.10 -6.41
N SER A 62 0.72 -5.80 -5.31
CA SER A 62 1.76 -6.54 -4.58
C SER A 62 1.37 -7.99 -4.37
N ILE A 63 2.33 -8.88 -4.58
CA ILE A 63 2.24 -10.29 -4.18
C ILE A 63 2.94 -10.42 -2.84
N ILE A 64 2.21 -10.88 -1.83
CA ILE A 64 2.68 -10.99 -0.46
C ILE A 64 2.52 -12.44 -0.02
N GLU A 65 3.62 -13.02 0.43
CA GLU A 65 3.63 -14.32 1.09
C GLU A 65 3.47 -14.11 2.59
N MET A 66 2.61 -14.91 3.20
CA MET A 66 2.37 -14.93 4.63
C MET A 66 2.75 -16.31 5.17
N THR A 67 3.64 -16.32 6.16
CA THR A 67 4.17 -17.54 6.77
C THR A 67 4.04 -17.44 8.28
N ASN A 68 3.51 -18.48 8.92
CA ASN A 68 3.48 -18.59 10.37
C ASN A 68 4.79 -19.20 10.87
N VAL A 69 5.57 -18.40 11.60
CA VAL A 69 6.83 -18.82 12.22
C VAL A 69 6.64 -18.70 13.73
N ASP A 70 6.69 -19.83 14.44
CA ASP A 70 6.58 -19.90 15.89
C ASP A 70 5.30 -19.25 16.49
N GLY A 71 4.20 -19.27 15.73
CA GLY A 71 2.93 -18.67 16.16
C GLY A 71 2.77 -17.20 15.77
N GLU A 72 3.77 -16.59 15.15
CA GLU A 72 3.71 -15.22 14.63
C GLU A 72 3.66 -15.23 13.10
N TYR A 73 2.78 -14.40 12.52
CA TYR A 73 2.70 -14.24 11.07
C TYR A 73 3.75 -13.25 10.58
N GLN A 74 4.61 -13.72 9.68
CA GLN A 74 5.53 -12.89 8.91
C GLN A 74 4.93 -12.63 7.53
N PHE A 75 5.11 -11.40 7.04
CA PHE A 75 4.62 -10.96 5.73
C PHE A 75 5.81 -10.53 4.90
N GLU A 76 6.03 -11.21 3.78
CA GLU A 76 7.10 -10.90 2.83
C GLU A 76 6.50 -10.40 1.52
N VAL A 77 6.96 -9.23 1.07
CA VAL A 77 6.59 -8.71 -0.25
C VAL A 77 7.48 -9.39 -1.29
N ILE A 78 6.92 -10.35 -2.02
CA ILE A 78 7.62 -11.12 -3.04
C ILE A 78 7.87 -10.26 -4.29
N SER A 79 6.86 -9.48 -4.67
CA SER A 79 6.97 -8.56 -5.81
C SER A 79 5.97 -7.42 -5.68
N THR A 80 6.34 -6.25 -6.18
CA THR A 80 5.44 -5.12 -6.32
C THR A 80 5.59 -4.49 -7.70
N SER A 81 4.47 -4.05 -8.28
CA SER A 81 4.42 -3.27 -9.51
C SER A 81 3.25 -2.30 -9.43
N GLY A 82 3.07 -1.45 -10.43
CA GLY A 82 2.04 -0.42 -10.41
C GLY A 82 2.28 0.69 -11.41
N ASP A 83 1.41 1.68 -11.37
CA ASP A 83 1.53 2.94 -12.10
C ASP A 83 1.23 4.11 -11.16
N THR A 84 2.18 5.03 -11.06
CA THR A 84 2.13 6.16 -10.14
C THR A 84 1.28 7.33 -10.66
N HIS A 85 0.71 7.21 -11.86
CA HIS A 85 -0.13 8.21 -12.51
C HIS A 85 -1.39 7.58 -13.11
N LEU A 86 -1.94 6.57 -12.44
CA LEU A 86 -3.19 5.91 -12.81
C LEU A 86 -4.08 5.80 -11.59
N GLY A 87 -5.28 6.38 -11.62
CA GLY A 87 -6.23 6.26 -10.51
C GLY A 87 -7.58 6.88 -10.83
N GLY A 88 -8.44 7.02 -9.82
CA GLY A 88 -9.77 7.62 -9.94
C GLY A 88 -9.83 8.97 -10.66
N GLU A 89 -8.78 9.79 -10.59
CA GLU A 89 -8.68 11.06 -11.32
C GLU A 89 -8.79 10.86 -12.85
N ASP A 90 -8.23 9.78 -13.40
CA ASP A 90 -8.38 9.44 -14.81
C ASP A 90 -9.82 9.07 -15.17
N PHE A 91 -10.51 8.36 -14.26
CA PHE A 91 -11.91 7.98 -14.43
C PHE A 91 -12.79 9.23 -14.41
N ASP A 92 -12.53 10.15 -13.48
CA ASP A 92 -13.21 11.44 -13.40
C ASP A 92 -13.00 12.25 -14.69
N LEU A 93 -11.78 12.30 -15.22
CA LEU A 93 -11.48 12.99 -16.49
C LEU A 93 -12.22 12.37 -17.68
N ILE A 94 -12.30 11.04 -17.77
CA ILE A 94 -13.06 10.35 -18.82
C ILE A 94 -14.55 10.73 -18.74
N LEU A 95 -15.12 10.74 -17.53
CA LEU A 95 -16.51 11.14 -17.32
C LEU A 95 -16.74 12.61 -17.70
N ILE A 96 -15.85 13.50 -17.29
CA ILE A 96 -15.92 14.93 -17.64
C ILE A 96 -15.91 15.11 -19.15
N ASN A 97 -14.96 14.49 -19.86
CA ASN A 97 -14.85 14.59 -21.33
C ASN A 97 -16.03 13.96 -22.09
N HIS A 98 -16.82 13.11 -21.43
CA HIS A 98 -18.02 12.54 -22.02
C HIS A 98 -19.23 13.50 -21.92
N PHE A 99 -19.30 14.30 -20.86
CA PHE A 99 -20.43 15.18 -20.57
C PHE A 99 -20.22 16.65 -20.93
N LEU A 100 -18.97 17.10 -21.11
CA LEU A 100 -18.59 18.43 -21.58
C LEU A 100 -18.20 18.42 -23.05
#